data_AF-A0A2E8LEM9-F1
#
_entry.id   AF-A0A2E8LEM9-F1
#
_cell.length_a   1.000
_cell.length_b   1.000
_cell.length_c   1.000
_cell.angle_alpha   90.00
_cell.angle_beta   90.00
_cell.angle_gamma   90.00
#
_symmetry.space_group_name_H-M   'P 1'
#
loop_
_entity.id
_entity.type
_entity.pdbx_description
1 polymer ?
#
loop_
_entity_poly.entity_id
_entity_poly.type
_entity_poly.pdbx_seq_one_letter_code
_entity_poly.pdbx_strand_id
1 'polypeptide(L)'
;MDETPPLTADEQARLASVIDAWLDRQAADNPVLADVFPDPDVGPNEHRWHVRVLGEEKDTFTLRFTLRQRMLHYETYVMPAPEENDGAFFAHLLRRNRQLVGASFCVGEEDAIFLVGAVPARTVDDTELDRLLGTLWTAVEQCFGPAVRIGFASRFGG
;
A
#
# COMPACT_ATOMS: atom_id res chain seq x y z
N MET A 1 1.07 22.70 14.20
CA MET A 1 0.95 22.78 12.73
C MET A 1 2.27 22.27 12.20
N ASP A 2 2.29 21.26 11.33
CA ASP A 2 3.56 20.74 10.80
C ASP A 2 4.20 21.85 9.95
N GLU A 3 5.23 22.50 10.50
CA GLU A 3 5.94 23.65 9.92
C GLU A 3 6.95 23.24 8.85
N THR A 4 6.98 21.97 8.49
CA THR A 4 7.93 21.43 7.52
C THR A 4 7.68 22.01 6.12
N PRO A 5 8.66 22.71 5.51
CA PRO A 5 8.49 23.28 4.18
C PRO A 5 8.32 22.17 3.13
N PRO A 6 7.51 22.40 2.08
CA PRO A 6 7.39 21.45 0.98
C PRO A 6 8.76 21.22 0.35
N LEU A 7 8.97 20.02 -0.20
CA LEU A 7 10.17 19.70 -0.94
C LEU A 7 10.28 20.61 -2.17
N THR A 8 11.49 21.11 -2.43
CA THR A 8 11.83 21.67 -3.73
C THR A 8 11.86 20.58 -4.80
N ALA A 9 11.85 20.96 -6.09
CA ALA A 9 11.96 20.00 -7.18
C ALA A 9 13.24 19.14 -7.08
N ASP A 10 14.37 19.76 -6.73
CA ASP A 10 15.65 19.06 -6.55
C ASP A 10 15.62 18.10 -5.35
N GLU A 11 14.97 18.50 -4.24
CA GLU A 11 14.79 17.63 -3.08
C GLU A 11 13.89 16.44 -3.41
N GLN A 12 12.82 16.66 -4.17
CA GLN A 12 11.89 15.61 -4.61
C GLN A 12 12.59 14.63 -5.57
N ALA A 13 13.35 15.13 -6.55
CA ALA A 13 14.12 14.31 -7.48
C ALA A 13 15.17 13.46 -6.76
N ARG A 14 15.90 14.04 -5.80
CA ARG A 14 16.87 13.29 -4.99
C ARG A 14 16.19 12.18 -4.18
N LEU A 15 15.02 12.46 -3.60
CA LEU A 15 14.29 11.46 -2.84
C LEU A 15 13.69 10.37 -3.74
N ALA A 16 13.24 10.72 -4.94
CA ALA A 16 12.83 9.75 -5.94
C ALA A 16 13.98 8.78 -6.27
N SER A 17 15.20 9.29 -6.47
CA SER A 17 16.38 8.43 -6.70
C SER A 17 16.72 7.52 -5.50
N VAL A 18 16.42 7.93 -4.27
CA VAL A 18 16.56 7.06 -3.09
C VAL A 18 15.56 5.91 -3.16
N ILE A 19 14.30 6.21 -3.48
CA ILE A 19 13.23 5.22 -3.62
C ILE A 19 13.55 4.25 -4.78
N ASP A 20 13.98 4.76 -5.94
CA ASP A 20 14.41 3.95 -7.08
C ASP A 20 15.51 2.97 -6.69
N ALA A 21 16.58 3.48 -6.07
CA ALA A 21 17.71 2.65 -5.67
C ALA A 21 17.29 1.59 -4.64
N TRP A 22 16.40 1.92 -3.71
CA TRP A 22 15.85 0.97 -2.75
C TRP A 22 15.01 -0.11 -3.44
N LEU A 23 14.11 0.28 -4.35
CA LEU A 23 13.28 -0.64 -5.13
C LEU A 23 14.14 -1.60 -5.97
N ASP A 24 15.20 -1.11 -6.61
CA ASP A 24 16.14 -1.93 -7.38
C ASP A 24 16.81 -3.00 -6.50
N ARG A 25 17.23 -2.63 -5.28
CA ARG A 25 17.78 -3.59 -4.30
C ARG A 25 16.74 -4.63 -3.88
N GLN A 26 15.52 -4.19 -3.56
CA GLN A 26 14.46 -5.11 -3.15
C GLN A 26 14.07 -6.06 -4.30
N ALA A 27 13.98 -5.57 -5.54
CA ALA A 27 13.68 -6.43 -6.69
C ALA A 27 14.77 -7.49 -6.95
N ALA A 28 16.02 -7.20 -6.59
CA ALA A 28 17.12 -8.16 -6.73
C ALA A 28 17.15 -9.21 -5.60
N ASP A 29 16.90 -8.77 -4.36
CA ASP A 29 17.22 -9.56 -3.17
C ASP A 29 16.00 -10.05 -2.37
N ASN A 30 14.82 -9.43 -2.56
CA ASN A 30 13.63 -9.72 -1.78
C ASN A 30 12.66 -10.64 -2.55
N PRO A 31 12.48 -11.91 -2.13
CA PRO A 31 11.65 -12.87 -2.85
C PRO A 31 10.15 -12.51 -2.87
N VAL A 32 9.71 -11.61 -1.98
CA VAL A 32 8.32 -11.14 -1.91
C VAL A 32 8.05 -10.07 -2.98
N LEU A 33 9.07 -9.38 -3.49
CA LEU A 33 8.92 -8.33 -4.47
C LEU A 33 9.10 -8.90 -5.88
N ALA A 34 7.98 -9.12 -6.58
CA ALA A 34 7.98 -9.82 -7.87
C ALA A 34 8.39 -8.92 -9.04
N ASP A 35 8.00 -7.64 -9.01
CA ASP A 35 8.21 -6.73 -10.14
C ASP A 35 8.08 -5.27 -9.68
N VAL A 36 8.82 -4.37 -10.33
CA VAL A 36 8.68 -2.92 -10.19
C VAL A 36 8.47 -2.35 -11.58
N PHE A 37 7.37 -1.63 -11.78
CA PHE A 37 7.06 -1.03 -13.06
C PHE A 37 6.65 0.44 -12.91
N PRO A 38 7.02 1.29 -13.88
CA PRO A 38 6.65 2.69 -13.87
C PRO A 38 5.15 2.84 -14.17
N ASP A 39 4.55 3.90 -13.63
CA ASP A 39 3.25 4.36 -14.10
C ASP A 39 3.45 5.11 -15.43
N PRO A 40 2.80 4.73 -16.55
CA PRO A 40 2.99 5.42 -17.83
C PRO A 40 2.35 6.81 -17.88
N ASP A 41 1.44 7.14 -16.95
CA ASP A 41 0.59 8.33 -17.01
C ASP A 41 1.05 9.46 -16.06
N VAL A 42 2.27 9.38 -15.50
CA VAL A 42 2.78 10.45 -14.60
C VAL A 42 3.29 11.67 -15.35
N GLY A 43 2.88 12.85 -14.87
CA GLY A 43 3.42 14.13 -15.32
C GLY A 43 4.89 14.32 -14.88
N PRO A 44 5.61 15.28 -15.47
CA PRO A 44 7.06 15.46 -15.28
C PRO A 44 7.50 15.78 -13.83
N ASN A 45 6.57 16.13 -12.94
CA ASN A 45 6.82 16.45 -11.52
C ASN A 45 6.11 15.49 -10.56
N GLU A 46 5.63 14.35 -11.07
CA GLU A 46 5.01 13.30 -10.27
C GLU A 46 5.88 12.05 -10.34
N HIS A 47 6.21 11.50 -9.18
CA HIS A 47 6.92 10.22 -9.12
C HIS A 47 5.99 9.19 -8.53
N ARG A 48 5.79 8.11 -9.29
CA ARG A 48 4.92 7.01 -8.90
C ARG A 48 5.54 5.69 -9.30
N TRP A 49 5.44 4.75 -8.38
CA TRP A 49 5.95 3.40 -8.54
C TRP A 49 4.83 2.41 -8.31
N HIS A 50 4.78 1.39 -9.15
CA HIS A 50 3.92 0.24 -8.94
C HIS A 50 4.82 -0.95 -8.63
N VAL A 51 4.55 -1.58 -7.51
CA VAL A 51 5.34 -2.68 -6.97
C VAL A 51 4.44 -3.88 -6.86
N ARG A 52 4.70 -4.92 -7.67
CA ARG A 52 3.99 -6.19 -7.55
C ARG A 52 4.62 -7.01 -6.43
N VAL A 53 3.77 -7.45 -5.53
CA VAL A 53 4.15 -8.17 -4.33
C VAL A 53 3.47 -9.53 -4.31
N LEU A 54 4.20 -10.57 -3.92
CA LEU A 54 3.70 -11.92 -3.69
C LEU A 54 3.18 -12.04 -2.26
N GLY A 55 1.97 -12.59 -2.10
CA GLY A 55 1.41 -12.93 -0.79
C GLY A 55 1.31 -14.44 -0.59
N GLU A 56 0.94 -14.84 0.62
CA GLU A 56 0.64 -16.23 1.00
C GLU A 56 -0.88 -16.48 0.97
N GLU A 57 -1.66 -15.56 1.53
CA GLU A 57 -3.13 -15.56 1.54
C GLU A 57 -3.68 -14.90 0.27
N LYS A 58 -3.07 -13.80 -0.18
CA LYS A 58 -3.42 -13.13 -1.43
C LYS A 58 -2.29 -13.35 -2.45
N ASP A 59 -2.52 -14.24 -3.42
CA ASP A 59 -1.53 -14.66 -4.43
C ASP A 59 -0.59 -13.53 -4.88
N THR A 60 -1.16 -12.41 -5.37
CA THR A 60 -0.42 -11.20 -5.70
C THR A 60 -1.25 -9.94 -5.47
N PHE A 61 -0.57 -8.83 -5.16
CA PHE A 61 -1.15 -7.49 -5.13
C PHE A 61 -0.15 -6.42 -5.52
N THR A 62 -0.64 -5.23 -5.87
CA THR A 62 0.19 -4.11 -6.31
C THR A 62 0.16 -2.99 -5.29
N LEU A 63 1.31 -2.67 -4.71
CA LEU A 63 1.51 -1.45 -3.95
C LEU A 63 1.81 -0.30 -4.91
N ARG A 64 1.09 0.80 -4.76
CA ARG A 64 1.35 2.05 -5.48
C ARG A 64 1.95 3.07 -4.53
N PHE A 65 3.19 3.50 -4.77
CA PHE A 65 3.81 4.62 -4.08
C PHE A 65 3.68 5.89 -4.92
N THR A 66 3.27 7.02 -4.33
CA THR A 66 3.16 8.32 -5.01
C THR A 66 3.85 9.39 -4.17
N LEU A 67 4.98 9.90 -4.65
CA LEU A 67 5.73 10.95 -3.98
C LEU A 67 5.22 12.33 -4.41
N ARG A 68 4.68 13.07 -3.44
CA ARG A 68 4.29 14.47 -3.57
C ARG A 68 5.27 15.36 -2.80
N GLN A 69 5.09 16.68 -2.89
CA GLN A 69 5.97 17.66 -2.23
C GLN A 69 6.07 17.52 -0.70
N ARG A 70 5.08 16.93 -0.04
CA ARG A 70 5.07 16.80 1.43
C ARG A 70 4.97 15.38 1.93
N MET A 71 4.36 14.49 1.16
CA MET A 71 3.99 13.17 1.60
C MET A 71 4.37 12.14 0.54
N LEU A 72 4.87 11.00 0.99
CA LEU A 72 4.86 9.77 0.21
C LEU A 72 3.55 9.05 0.54
N HIS A 73 2.64 9.03 -0.43
CA HIS A 73 1.40 8.26 -0.33
C HIS A 73 1.67 6.83 -0.77
N TYR A 74 0.96 5.89 -0.16
CA TYR A 74 0.95 4.51 -0.59
C TYR A 74 -0.45 3.93 -0.49
N GLU A 75 -0.77 3.07 -1.44
CA GLU A 75 -2.04 2.36 -1.44
C GLU A 75 -1.95 1.01 -2.13
N THR A 76 -2.90 0.13 -1.83
CA THR A 76 -3.10 -1.11 -2.56
C THR A 76 -4.57 -1.48 -2.60
N TYR A 77 -5.00 -2.01 -3.73
CA TYR A 77 -6.26 -2.73 -3.83
C TYR A 77 -6.14 -4.05 -3.06
N VAL A 78 -7.10 -4.32 -2.17
CA VAL A 78 -7.13 -5.54 -1.36
C VAL A 78 -8.09 -6.54 -1.99
N MET A 79 -9.36 -6.15 -2.16
CA MET A 79 -10.44 -7.00 -2.63
C MET A 79 -11.68 -6.18 -3.01
N PRO A 80 -12.63 -6.73 -3.78
CA PRO A 80 -13.86 -6.01 -4.11
C PRO A 80 -14.78 -5.91 -2.88
N ALA A 81 -15.88 -5.16 -3.02
CA ALA A 81 -16.92 -5.06 -2.01
C ALA A 81 -17.42 -6.46 -1.60
N PRO A 82 -17.76 -6.70 -0.32
CA PRO A 82 -18.32 -7.97 0.11
C PRO A 82 -19.65 -8.26 -0.61
N GLU A 83 -19.89 -9.51 -0.97
CA GLU A 83 -21.18 -9.97 -1.50
C GLU A 83 -22.15 -10.36 -0.37
N GLU A 84 -21.60 -10.65 0.81
CA GLU A 84 -22.32 -11.17 1.97
C GLU A 84 -21.80 -10.57 3.28
N ASN A 85 -22.63 -10.56 4.33
CA ASN A 85 -22.23 -10.23 5.70
C ASN A 85 -21.53 -8.86 5.89
N ASP A 86 -21.98 -7.81 5.18
CA ASP A 86 -21.40 -6.47 5.17
C ASP A 86 -21.03 -5.93 6.56
N GLY A 87 -21.97 -6.03 7.52
CA GLY A 87 -21.76 -5.52 8.87
C GLY A 87 -20.61 -6.22 9.60
N ALA A 88 -20.48 -7.54 9.44
CA ALA A 88 -19.38 -8.30 10.02
C ALA A 88 -18.07 -8.03 9.28
N PHE A 89 -18.13 -7.88 7.95
CA PHE A 89 -17.01 -7.57 7.08
C PHE A 89 -16.39 -6.21 7.44
N PHE A 90 -17.17 -5.12 7.44
CA PHE A 90 -16.67 -3.80 7.80
C PHE A 90 -16.23 -3.72 9.26
N ALA A 91 -16.90 -4.41 10.17
CA ALA A 91 -16.45 -4.49 11.57
C ALA A 91 -15.11 -5.23 11.71
N HIS A 92 -14.79 -6.19 10.84
CA HIS A 92 -13.47 -6.81 10.78
C HIS A 92 -12.40 -5.79 10.37
N LEU A 93 -12.63 -5.05 9.27
CA LEU A 93 -11.70 -4.01 8.77
C LEU A 93 -11.46 -2.91 9.81
N LEU A 94 -12.52 -2.39 10.43
CA LEU A 94 -12.42 -1.35 11.45
C LEU A 94 -11.64 -1.80 12.70
N ARG A 95 -11.78 -3.07 13.11
CA ARG A 95 -10.98 -3.62 14.22
C ARG A 95 -9.50 -3.73 13.85
N ARG A 96 -9.18 -4.09 12.60
CA ARG A 96 -7.80 -4.14 12.10
C ARG A 96 -7.16 -2.76 12.08
N ASN A 97 -7.88 -1.72 11.69
CA ASN A 97 -7.38 -0.34 11.68
C ASN A 97 -6.82 0.11 13.04
N ARG A 98 -7.33 -0.41 14.17
CA ARG A 98 -6.80 -0.08 15.51
C ARG A 98 -5.35 -0.51 15.72
N GLN A 99 -4.88 -1.53 14.99
CA GLN A 99 -3.54 -2.09 15.13
C GLN A 99 -2.56 -1.53 14.09
N LEU A 100 -3.04 -0.78 13.11
CA LEU A 100 -2.23 -0.21 12.04
C LEU A 100 -1.74 1.19 12.41
N VAL A 101 -0.49 1.48 12.08
CA VAL A 101 0.11 2.80 12.23
C VAL A 101 0.57 3.30 10.87
N GLY A 102 0.07 4.45 10.46
CA GLY A 102 0.37 5.05 9.17
C GLY A 102 -0.41 4.44 7.99
N ALA A 103 -1.25 3.43 8.21
CA ALA A 103 -2.11 2.86 7.18
C ALA A 103 -3.51 2.56 7.73
N SER A 104 -4.50 2.52 6.85
CA SER A 104 -5.88 2.19 7.18
C SER A 104 -6.60 1.54 6.01
N PHE A 105 -7.40 0.51 6.30
CA PHE A 105 -8.40 0.00 5.38
C PHE A 105 -9.50 1.05 5.16
N CYS A 106 -9.83 1.30 3.89
CA CYS A 106 -10.89 2.21 3.48
C CYS A 106 -11.68 1.64 2.30
N VAL A 107 -12.87 2.21 2.11
CA VAL A 107 -13.75 1.91 0.97
C VAL A 107 -13.42 2.91 -0.15
N GLY A 108 -13.15 2.39 -1.34
CA GLY A 108 -12.85 3.15 -2.55
C GLY A 108 -13.99 3.10 -3.58
N GLU A 109 -13.63 3.23 -4.85
CA GLU A 109 -14.58 3.14 -5.96
C GLU A 109 -15.19 1.73 -6.06
N GLU A 110 -16.46 1.65 -6.48
CA GLU A 110 -17.25 0.40 -6.51
C GLU A 110 -17.28 -0.34 -5.15
N ASP A 111 -17.21 0.41 -4.05
CA ASP A 111 -17.12 -0.09 -2.68
C ASP A 111 -15.95 -1.07 -2.43
N ALA A 112 -14.96 -1.06 -3.32
CA ALA A 112 -13.78 -1.89 -3.21
C ALA A 112 -12.93 -1.52 -2.00
N ILE A 113 -12.23 -2.50 -1.44
CA ILE A 113 -11.42 -2.29 -0.24
C ILE A 113 -9.99 -2.00 -0.64
N PHE A 114 -9.49 -0.88 -0.12
CA PHE A 114 -8.11 -0.45 -0.25
C PHE A 114 -7.45 -0.41 1.11
N LEU A 115 -6.13 -0.60 1.13
CA LEU A 115 -5.28 -0.22 2.25
C LEU A 115 -4.49 1.01 1.82
N VAL A 116 -4.68 2.13 2.50
CA VAL A 116 -4.09 3.43 2.15
C VAL A 116 -3.31 4.02 3.30
N GLY A 117 -2.33 4.86 2.99
CA GLY A 117 -1.63 5.64 3.99
C GLY A 117 -0.67 6.66 3.38
N ALA A 118 0.01 7.38 4.26
CA ALA A 118 1.03 8.34 3.85
C ALA A 118 2.00 8.62 5.00
N VAL A 119 3.25 8.91 4.64
CA VAL A 119 4.27 9.42 5.57
C VAL A 119 4.85 10.73 5.05
N PRO A 120 5.37 11.61 5.93
CA PRO A 120 6.07 12.81 5.49
C PRO A 120 7.23 12.44 4.57
N ALA A 121 7.32 13.08 3.42
CA ALA A 121 8.34 12.75 2.42
C ALA A 121 9.77 12.92 2.98
N ARG A 122 9.98 13.85 3.92
CA ARG A 122 11.28 14.08 4.56
C ARG A 122 11.73 12.95 5.49
N THR A 123 10.83 12.07 5.93
CA THR A 123 11.18 10.92 6.77
C THR A 123 11.45 9.66 5.97
N VAL A 124 11.34 9.73 4.63
CA VAL A 124 11.56 8.59 3.76
C VAL A 124 13.06 8.32 3.64
N ASP A 125 13.45 7.15 4.11
CA ASP A 125 14.74 6.51 3.92
C ASP A 125 14.53 5.00 3.75
N ASP A 126 15.60 4.25 3.53
CA ASP A 126 15.55 2.79 3.38
C ASP A 126 14.83 2.09 4.54
N THR A 127 15.06 2.55 5.78
CA THR A 127 14.48 1.92 6.98
C THR A 127 12.97 2.16 7.03
N GLU A 128 12.53 3.38 6.70
CA GLU A 128 11.12 3.71 6.64
C GLU A 128 10.43 2.97 5.49
N LEU A 129 11.08 2.84 4.33
CA LEU A 129 10.55 2.07 3.19
C LEU A 129 10.40 0.57 3.52
N ASP A 130 11.40 -0.04 4.14
CA ASP A 130 11.33 -1.44 4.61
C ASP A 130 10.19 -1.62 5.63
N ARG A 131 10.05 -0.69 6.57
CA ARG A 131 8.97 -0.70 7.57
C ARG A 131 7.60 -0.59 6.89
N LEU A 132 7.46 0.28 5.91
CA LEU A 132 6.22 0.46 5.15
C LEU A 132 5.86 -0.80 4.37
N LEU A 133 6.81 -1.35 3.60
CA LEU A 133 6.60 -2.58 2.82
C LEU A 133 6.14 -3.73 3.72
N GLY A 134 6.87 -3.99 4.82
CA GLY A 134 6.52 -5.05 5.77
C GLY A 134 5.17 -4.83 6.45
N THR A 135 4.84 -3.58 6.81
CA THR A 135 3.55 -3.23 7.42
C THR A 135 2.39 -3.45 6.46
N LEU A 136 2.52 -2.98 5.22
CA LEU A 136 1.47 -3.11 4.20
C LEU A 136 1.25 -4.57 3.82
N TRP A 137 2.35 -5.31 3.60
CA TRP A 137 2.28 -6.75 3.31
C TRP A 137 1.57 -7.50 4.44
N THR A 138 2.03 -7.33 5.68
CA THR A 138 1.44 -8.01 6.84
C THR A 138 -0.03 -7.65 7.03
N ALA A 139 -0.40 -6.39 6.80
CA ALA A 139 -1.78 -5.94 6.92
C ALA A 139 -2.68 -6.62 5.88
N VAL A 140 -2.26 -6.68 4.62
CA VAL A 140 -3.00 -7.37 3.55
C VAL A 140 -3.17 -8.85 3.89
N GLU A 141 -2.08 -9.54 4.19
CA GLU A 141 -2.08 -10.99 4.47
C GLU A 141 -2.99 -11.36 5.65
N GLN A 142 -2.87 -10.63 6.76
CA GLN A 142 -3.70 -10.91 7.93
C GLN A 142 -5.18 -10.55 7.76
N CYS A 143 -5.49 -9.63 6.84
CA CYS A 143 -6.86 -9.21 6.59
C CYS A 143 -7.55 -10.08 5.54
N PHE A 144 -6.84 -10.48 4.49
CA PHE A 144 -7.44 -11.04 3.27
C PHE A 144 -8.21 -12.33 3.52
N GLY A 145 -7.57 -13.38 4.04
CA GLY A 145 -8.22 -14.67 4.29
C GLY A 145 -9.48 -14.60 5.17
N PRO A 146 -9.44 -13.95 6.35
CA PRO A 146 -10.64 -13.73 7.15
C PRO A 146 -11.71 -12.88 6.47
N ALA A 147 -11.34 -11.80 5.79
CA ALA A 147 -12.27 -10.91 5.10
C ALA A 147 -12.99 -11.64 3.96
N VAL A 148 -12.27 -12.45 3.19
CA VAL A 148 -12.81 -13.28 2.11
C VAL A 148 -13.81 -14.30 2.65
N ARG A 149 -13.50 -14.99 3.76
CA ARG A 149 -14.43 -15.94 4.40
C ARG A 149 -15.70 -15.30 4.94
N ILE A 150 -15.64 -14.04 5.36
CA ILE A 150 -16.81 -13.29 5.85
C ILE A 150 -17.64 -12.77 4.65
N GLY A 151 -16.97 -12.07 3.73
CA GLY A 151 -17.58 -11.30 2.64
C GLY A 151 -18.03 -12.12 1.44
N PHE A 152 -17.54 -13.35 1.31
CA PHE A 152 -17.82 -14.25 0.18
C PHE A 152 -18.05 -15.68 0.67
N ALA A 153 -18.76 -15.81 1.79
CA ALA A 153 -18.93 -17.06 2.53
C ALA A 153 -19.44 -18.21 1.64
N SER A 154 -20.33 -17.92 0.69
CA SER A 154 -20.84 -18.89 -0.29
C SER A 154 -19.77 -19.54 -1.16
N ARG A 155 -18.62 -18.88 -1.39
CA ARG A 155 -17.48 -19.44 -2.15
C ARG A 155 -16.69 -20.49 -1.38
N PHE A 156 -16.92 -20.61 -0.07
CA PHE A 156 -16.28 -21.56 0.83
C PHE A 156 -17.24 -22.64 1.36
N GLY A 157 -18.50 -22.60 0.92
CA GLY A 157 -19.52 -23.59 1.25
C GLY A 157 -19.58 -24.72 0.21
N GLY A 158 -19.19 -25.92 0.62
CA GLY A 158 -19.68 -27.19 0.07
C GLY A 158 -20.83 -27.72 0.92
#